data_AF-A0A2P6S6H9-F1
#
_entry.id   AF-A0A2P6S6H9-F1
#
_cell.length_a   1.000
_cell.length_b   1.000
_cell.length_c   1.000
_cell.angle_alpha   90.00
_cell.angle_beta   90.00
_cell.angle_gamma   90.00
#
_symmetry.space_group_name_H-M   'P 1'
#
loop_
_entity.id
_entity.type
_entity.pdbx_description
1 polymer ?
#
loop_
_entity_poly.entity_id
_entity_poly.type
_entity_poly.pdbx_seq_one_letter_code
_entity_poly.pdbx_strand_id
1 'polypeptide(L)'
;MNRANKTLCCWEEAVAVTTAIQEEIFLEMGIDPRFGLLCLGKVNINYENDQDMMIRFYKFIAREEMACDEAELGADEFAERMQLDSRKQMQEQQLEMLKHMRRFPLDDQSAILEKLRQPMEIADFEDAASELSSEQIQEIVRRRVSRVYLTPSIMHHLSNVAGSSWPLIPVVVVCTLL
;
A
#
# COMPACT_ATOMS: atom_id res chain seq x y z
N MET A 1 9.43 -28.67 -28.59
CA MET A 1 9.94 -28.50 -27.21
C MET A 1 8.79 -28.00 -26.36
N ASN A 2 8.30 -28.79 -25.39
CA ASN A 2 7.09 -28.46 -24.63
C ASN A 2 7.36 -27.35 -23.61
N ARG A 3 6.34 -26.54 -23.28
CA ARG A 3 6.42 -25.39 -22.36
C ARG A 3 7.05 -25.76 -21.01
N ALA A 4 6.77 -26.95 -20.48
CA ALA A 4 7.37 -27.47 -19.25
C ALA A 4 8.90 -27.63 -19.32
N ASN A 5 9.43 -28.06 -20.47
CA ASN A 5 10.88 -28.25 -20.66
C ASN A 5 11.62 -26.90 -20.75
N LYS A 6 10.95 -25.86 -21.25
CA LYS A 6 11.52 -24.51 -21.31
C LYS A 6 11.60 -23.88 -19.92
N THR A 7 10.57 -24.05 -19.10
CA THR A 7 10.55 -23.54 -17.71
C THR A 7 11.59 -24.23 -16.82
N LEU A 8 11.81 -25.53 -17.02
CA LEU A 8 12.83 -26.30 -16.28
C LEU A 8 14.25 -25.75 -16.56
N CYS A 9 14.59 -25.55 -17.84
CA CYS A 9 15.89 -25.00 -18.26
C CYS A 9 16.16 -23.61 -17.66
N CYS A 10 15.17 -22.71 -17.72
CA CYS A 10 15.33 -21.37 -17.15
C CYS A 10 15.50 -21.38 -15.62
N TRP A 11 14.87 -22.34 -14.92
CA TRP A 11 15.05 -22.48 -13.48
C TRP A 11 16.43 -23.02 -13.12
N GLU A 12 16.91 -24.04 -13.84
CA GLU A 12 18.26 -24.59 -13.67
C GLU A 12 19.33 -23.53 -13.95
N GLU A 13 19.15 -22.72 -15.00
CA GLU A 13 20.02 -21.58 -15.31
C GLU A 13 20.04 -20.55 -14.17
N ALA A 14 18.87 -20.18 -13.63
CA ALA A 14 18.79 -19.21 -12.54
C ALA A 14 19.48 -19.73 -11.26
N VAL A 15 19.30 -21.01 -10.92
CA VAL A 15 19.97 -21.65 -9.77
C VAL A 15 21.49 -21.70 -9.97
N ALA A 16 21.95 -22.02 -11.18
CA ALA A 16 23.38 -22.05 -11.48
C ALA A 16 24.03 -20.66 -11.35
N VAL A 17 23.36 -19.61 -11.86
CA VAL A 17 23.84 -18.23 -11.77
C VAL A 17 23.93 -17.77 -10.31
N THR A 18 22.89 -17.99 -9.51
CA THR A 18 22.91 -17.57 -8.09
C THR A 18 23.95 -18.36 -7.29
N THR A 19 24.14 -19.64 -7.58
CA THR A 19 25.19 -20.46 -6.95
C THR A 19 26.58 -19.92 -7.27
N ALA A 20 26.87 -19.60 -8.54
CA ALA A 20 28.16 -19.05 -8.94
C ALA A 20 28.48 -17.72 -8.22
N ILE A 21 27.49 -16.83 -8.10
CA ILE A 21 27.64 -15.56 -7.38
C ILE A 21 27.91 -15.82 -5.88
N GLN A 22 27.18 -16.74 -5.25
CA GLN A 22 27.42 -17.10 -3.84
C GLN A 22 28.83 -17.66 -3.63
N GLU A 23 29.32 -18.49 -4.55
CA GLU A 23 30.67 -19.05 -4.48
C GLU A 23 31.73 -17.94 -4.59
N GLU A 24 31.56 -16.99 -5.48
CA GLU A 24 32.45 -15.83 -5.63
C GLU A 24 32.50 -14.98 -4.36
N ILE A 25 31.34 -14.65 -3.79
CA ILE A 25 31.23 -13.89 -2.54
C ILE A 25 31.94 -14.62 -1.39
N PHE A 26 31.77 -15.94 -1.26
CA PHE A 26 32.48 -16.71 -0.23
C PHE A 26 33.99 -16.66 -0.42
N LEU A 27 34.48 -16.80 -1.66
CA LEU A 27 35.91 -16.70 -1.95
C LEU A 27 36.48 -15.33 -1.58
N GLU A 28 35.75 -14.25 -1.91
CA GLU A 28 36.16 -12.88 -1.58
C GLU A 28 36.25 -12.67 -0.06
N MET A 29 35.34 -13.28 0.71
CA MET A 29 35.38 -13.26 2.18
C MET A 29 36.43 -14.20 2.78
N GLY A 30 37.19 -14.95 1.97
CA GLY A 30 38.19 -15.92 2.43
C GLY A 30 37.59 -17.20 3.01
N ILE A 31 36.34 -17.53 2.64
CA ILE A 31 35.60 -18.71 3.08
C ILE A 31 35.58 -19.74 1.94
N ASP A 32 35.81 -21.02 2.26
CA ASP A 32 35.63 -22.10 1.28
C ASP A 32 34.15 -22.16 0.83
N PRO A 33 33.84 -22.02 -0.48
CA PRO A 33 32.46 -21.94 -0.96
C PRO A 33 31.62 -23.16 -0.62
N ARG A 34 32.20 -24.36 -0.66
CA ARG A 34 31.48 -25.60 -0.32
C ARG A 34 31.09 -25.59 1.15
N PHE A 35 32.01 -25.19 2.03
CA PHE A 35 31.73 -25.01 3.44
C PHE A 35 30.66 -23.92 3.68
N GLY A 36 30.77 -22.77 3.02
CA GLY A 36 29.82 -21.65 3.14
C GLY A 36 28.40 -22.04 2.74
N LEU A 37 28.24 -22.67 1.56
CA LEU A 37 26.95 -23.15 1.06
C LEU A 37 26.34 -24.24 1.95
N LEU A 38 27.15 -25.18 2.45
CA LEU A 38 26.68 -26.19 3.39
C LEU A 38 26.17 -25.57 4.70
N CYS A 39 26.85 -24.54 5.21
CA CYS A 39 26.40 -23.81 6.38
C CYS A 39 25.11 -23.04 6.12
N LEU A 40 25.00 -22.32 5.00
CA LEU A 40 23.75 -21.64 4.61
C LEU A 40 22.59 -22.63 4.45
N GLY A 41 22.81 -23.78 3.83
CA GLY A 41 21.78 -24.81 3.69
C GLY A 41 21.25 -25.31 5.04
N LYS A 42 22.12 -25.47 6.04
CA LYS A 42 21.71 -25.82 7.41
C LYS A 42 20.90 -24.71 8.06
N VAL A 43 21.34 -23.45 7.94
CA VAL A 43 20.61 -22.29 8.47
C VAL A 43 19.21 -22.23 7.83
N ASN A 44 19.11 -22.40 6.51
CA ASN A 44 17.83 -22.40 5.83
C ASN A 44 16.89 -23.49 6.37
N ILE A 45 17.32 -24.76 6.40
CA ILE A 45 16.50 -25.87 6.91
C ILE A 45 16.05 -25.63 8.36
N ASN A 46 16.91 -25.03 9.19
CA ASN A 46 16.63 -24.82 10.60
C ASN A 46 15.63 -23.68 10.86
N TYR A 47 15.59 -22.65 10.01
CA TYR A 47 14.84 -21.42 10.29
C TYR A 47 13.80 -21.03 9.23
N GLU A 48 13.72 -21.73 8.08
CA GLU A 48 12.78 -21.40 7.00
C GLU A 48 11.31 -21.35 7.47
N ASN A 49 10.96 -22.17 8.47
CA ASN A 49 9.60 -22.25 9.01
C ASN A 49 9.40 -21.41 10.29
N ASP A 50 10.44 -20.75 10.80
CA ASP A 50 10.34 -19.83 11.93
C ASP A 50 9.93 -18.45 11.42
N GLN A 51 8.64 -18.15 11.54
CA GLN A 51 8.07 -16.91 11.02
C GLN A 51 8.70 -15.65 11.64
N ASP A 52 9.01 -15.66 12.94
CA ASP A 52 9.58 -14.50 13.62
C ASP A 52 11.04 -14.26 13.16
N MET A 53 11.79 -15.34 12.97
CA MET A 53 13.13 -15.27 12.40
C MET A 53 13.06 -14.73 10.97
N MET A 54 12.20 -15.29 10.11
CA MET A 54 12.07 -14.86 8.71
C MET A 54 11.66 -13.39 8.59
N ILE A 55 10.71 -12.93 9.41
CA ILE A 55 10.32 -11.50 9.47
C ILE A 55 11.52 -10.63 9.82
N ARG A 56 12.32 -11.01 10.82
CA ARG A 56 13.50 -10.25 11.23
C ARG A 56 14.59 -10.27 10.14
N PHE A 57 14.79 -11.41 9.50
CA PHE A 57 15.74 -11.57 8.42
C PHE A 57 15.37 -10.68 7.22
N TYR A 58 14.13 -10.70 6.75
CA TYR A 58 13.70 -9.81 5.65
C TYR A 58 13.77 -8.33 6.02
N LYS A 59 13.47 -7.97 7.27
CA LYS A 59 13.67 -6.59 7.76
C LYS A 59 15.14 -6.18 7.75
N PHE A 60 16.05 -7.12 8.00
CA PHE A 60 17.48 -6.86 7.93
C PHE A 60 17.91 -6.67 6.47
N ILE A 61 17.53 -7.58 5.56
CA ILE A 61 17.86 -7.49 4.13
C ILE A 61 17.35 -6.17 3.53
N ALA A 62 16.12 -5.76 3.84
CA ALA A 62 15.57 -4.50 3.34
C ALA A 62 16.37 -3.27 3.81
N ARG A 63 16.97 -3.32 4.99
CA ARG A 63 17.83 -2.22 5.48
C ARG A 63 19.19 -2.24 4.81
N GLU A 64 19.75 -3.42 4.61
CA GLU A 64 21.02 -3.58 3.91
C GLU A 64 20.90 -3.11 2.46
N GLU A 65 19.81 -3.46 1.77
CA GLU A 65 19.51 -3.00 0.42
C GLU A 65 19.46 -1.46 0.35
N MET A 66 18.75 -0.80 1.27
CA MET A 66 18.75 0.67 1.34
C MET A 66 20.15 1.25 1.60
N ALA A 67 20.97 0.60 2.43
CA ALA A 67 22.33 1.07 2.71
C ALA A 67 23.25 0.90 1.48
N CYS A 68 23.09 -0.18 0.72
CA CYS A 68 23.77 -0.38 -0.56
C CYS A 68 23.36 0.67 -1.58
N ASP A 69 22.05 0.95 -1.72
CA ASP A 69 21.53 1.99 -2.62
C ASP A 69 22.12 3.37 -2.26
N GLU A 70 22.18 3.71 -0.97
CA GLU A 70 22.78 4.96 -0.50
C GLU A 70 24.29 5.04 -0.83
N ALA A 71 25.00 3.92 -0.67
CA ALA A 71 26.43 3.83 -0.99
C ALA A 71 26.71 3.91 -2.51
N GLU A 72 25.80 3.43 -3.36
CA GLU A 72 25.94 3.47 -4.83
C GLU A 72 25.55 4.85 -5.42
N LEU A 73 24.44 5.44 -4.97
CA LEU A 73 23.85 6.65 -5.55
C LEU A 73 24.41 7.95 -4.94
N GLY A 74 25.00 7.90 -3.75
CA GLY A 74 25.37 9.10 -3.00
C GLY A 74 24.15 9.88 -2.47
N ALA A 75 24.40 10.84 -1.57
CA ALA A 75 23.36 11.41 -0.71
C ALA A 75 22.20 12.09 -1.46
N ASP A 76 22.49 12.89 -2.49
CA ASP A 76 21.46 13.67 -3.19
C ASP A 76 20.58 12.79 -4.09
N GLU A 77 21.18 11.88 -4.87
CA GLU A 77 20.44 10.96 -5.74
C GLU A 77 19.63 9.94 -4.92
N PHE A 78 20.19 9.47 -3.79
CA PHE A 78 19.46 8.62 -2.85
C PHE A 78 18.24 9.35 -2.26
N ALA A 79 18.40 10.61 -1.84
CA ALA A 79 17.29 11.40 -1.33
C ALA A 79 16.19 11.61 -2.38
N GLU A 80 16.57 11.88 -3.64
CA GLU A 80 15.61 11.98 -4.74
C GLU A 80 14.89 10.65 -4.99
N ARG A 81 15.63 9.53 -5.01
CA ARG A 81 15.08 8.17 -5.16
C ARG A 81 14.03 7.88 -4.10
N MET A 82 14.34 8.16 -2.83
CA MET A 82 13.43 7.94 -1.70
C MET A 82 12.16 8.80 -1.79
N GLN A 83 12.28 10.06 -2.21
CA GLN A 83 11.10 10.91 -2.44
C GLN A 83 10.23 10.40 -3.59
N LEU A 84 10.85 9.97 -4.69
CA LEU A 84 10.14 9.41 -5.84
C LEU A 84 9.40 8.14 -5.47
N ASP A 85 10.03 7.24 -4.72
CA ASP A 85 9.43 5.97 -4.32
C ASP A 85 8.33 6.17 -3.26
N SER A 86 8.51 7.10 -2.32
CA SER A 86 7.44 7.50 -1.39
C SER A 86 6.21 8.05 -2.13
N ARG A 87 6.43 8.92 -3.13
CA ARG A 87 5.33 9.46 -3.95
C ARG A 87 4.62 8.38 -4.74
N LYS A 88 5.36 7.45 -5.36
CA LYS A 88 4.75 6.31 -6.09
C LYS A 88 3.92 5.43 -5.16
N GLN A 89 4.44 5.11 -3.98
CA GLN A 89 3.73 4.29 -3.00
C GLN A 89 2.40 4.91 -2.58
N MET A 90 2.40 6.22 -2.31
CA MET A 90 1.19 6.97 -2.01
C MET A 90 0.17 6.95 -3.17
N GLN A 91 0.64 7.15 -4.41
CA GLN A 91 -0.23 7.05 -5.59
C GLN A 91 -0.83 5.64 -5.76
N GLU A 92 -0.07 4.59 -5.48
CA GLU A 92 -0.55 3.21 -5.50
C GLU A 92 -1.61 2.97 -4.42
N GLN A 93 -1.40 3.46 -3.19
CA GLN A 93 -2.37 3.37 -2.10
C GLN A 93 -3.68 4.10 -2.44
N GLN A 94 -3.60 5.31 -2.98
CA GLN A 94 -4.77 6.04 -3.47
C GLN A 94 -5.52 5.26 -4.56
N LEU A 95 -4.80 4.65 -5.50
CA LEU A 95 -5.41 3.83 -6.54
C LEU A 95 -6.10 2.59 -5.98
N GLU A 96 -5.48 1.91 -5.01
CA GLU A 96 -6.07 0.76 -4.33
C GLU A 96 -7.33 1.14 -3.54
N MET A 97 -7.28 2.26 -2.83
CA MET A 97 -8.43 2.86 -2.14
C MET A 97 -9.59 3.11 -3.12
N LEU A 98 -9.33 3.75 -4.26
CA LEU A 98 -10.34 4.01 -5.29
C LEU A 98 -10.91 2.71 -5.89
N LYS A 99 -10.07 1.69 -6.11
CA LYS A 99 -10.51 0.35 -6.55
C LYS A 99 -11.40 -0.32 -5.50
N HIS A 100 -11.09 -0.16 -4.21
CA HIS A 100 -11.90 -0.68 -3.12
C HIS A 100 -13.24 0.04 -3.01
N MET A 101 -13.22 1.38 -3.05
CA MET A 101 -14.40 2.25 -2.99
C MET A 101 -15.41 1.94 -4.11
N ARG A 102 -14.94 1.67 -5.33
CA ARG A 102 -15.80 1.33 -6.47
C ARG A 102 -16.70 0.11 -6.23
N ARG A 103 -16.39 -0.74 -5.26
CA ARG A 103 -17.16 -1.95 -4.94
C ARG A 103 -18.44 -1.65 -4.15
N PHE A 104 -18.60 -0.45 -3.62
CA PHE A 104 -19.77 -0.04 -2.82
C PHE A 104 -20.86 0.62 -3.67
N PRO A 105 -22.12 0.66 -3.21
CA PRO A 105 -23.19 1.44 -3.84
C PRO A 105 -22.84 2.93 -3.98
N LEU A 106 -23.42 3.62 -4.96
CA LEU A 106 -23.10 5.03 -5.26
C LEU A 106 -23.24 5.96 -4.05
N ASP A 107 -24.29 5.79 -3.24
CA ASP A 107 -24.49 6.60 -2.04
C ASP A 107 -23.34 6.44 -1.03
N ASP A 108 -22.81 5.22 -0.92
CA ASP A 108 -21.69 4.90 -0.03
C ASP A 108 -20.38 5.45 -0.60
N GLN A 109 -20.18 5.38 -1.93
CA GLN A 109 -19.05 6.03 -2.59
C GLN A 109 -19.04 7.54 -2.34
N SER A 110 -20.19 8.21 -2.45
CA SER A 110 -20.32 9.64 -2.15
C SER A 110 -19.97 9.96 -0.69
N ALA A 111 -20.42 9.13 0.25
CA ALA A 111 -20.09 9.31 1.67
C ALA A 111 -18.60 9.12 1.96
N ILE A 112 -17.93 8.19 1.27
CA ILE A 112 -16.49 7.96 1.36
C ILE A 112 -15.73 9.17 0.81
N LEU A 113 -16.09 9.67 -0.37
CA LEU A 113 -15.46 10.85 -0.99
C LEU A 113 -15.63 12.12 -0.15
N GLU A 114 -16.81 12.34 0.43
CA GLU A 114 -17.05 13.48 1.32
C GLU A 114 -16.18 13.40 2.58
N LYS A 115 -15.95 12.18 3.08
CA LYS A 115 -15.06 11.93 4.22
C LYS A 115 -13.58 12.10 3.86
N LEU A 116 -13.19 11.83 2.61
CA LEU A 116 -11.84 12.04 2.09
C LEU A 116 -11.55 13.52 1.86
N ARG A 117 -12.54 14.28 1.40
CA ARG A 117 -12.42 15.71 1.10
C ARG A 117 -12.09 16.55 2.33
N GLN A 118 -12.63 16.21 3.49
CA GLN A 118 -12.43 16.97 4.73
C GLN A 118 -10.95 17.04 5.17
N PRO A 119 -10.21 15.92 5.30
CA PRO A 119 -8.76 15.95 5.54
C PRO A 119 -7.97 16.72 4.49
N MET A 120 -8.30 16.54 3.20
CA MET A 120 -7.61 17.23 2.11
C MET A 120 -7.77 18.75 2.20
N GLU A 121 -8.98 19.24 2.49
CA GLU A 121 -9.22 20.68 2.67
C GLU A 121 -8.50 21.24 3.91
N ILE A 122 -8.35 20.46 4.98
CA ILE A 122 -7.62 20.87 6.20
C ILE A 122 -6.11 20.90 5.96
N ALA A 123 -5.60 20.01 5.11
CA ALA A 123 -4.18 19.87 4.81
C ALA A 123 -3.77 20.62 3.52
N ASP A 124 -4.52 21.64 3.09
CA ASP A 124 -4.25 22.41 1.87
C ASP A 124 -3.98 21.54 0.63
N PHE A 125 -4.70 20.41 0.53
CA PHE A 125 -4.59 19.40 -0.53
C PHE A 125 -3.21 18.74 -0.66
N GLU A 126 -2.47 18.64 0.45
CA GLU A 126 -1.29 17.77 0.52
C GLU A 126 -1.65 16.31 0.22
N ASP A 127 -0.84 15.66 -0.62
CA ASP A 127 -1.11 14.30 -1.12
C ASP A 127 -1.28 13.27 0.01
N ALA A 128 -0.57 13.46 1.14
CA ALA A 128 -0.62 12.58 2.31
C ALA A 128 -1.99 12.57 3.01
N ALA A 129 -2.82 13.60 2.81
CA ALA A 129 -4.17 13.69 3.37
C ALA A 129 -5.24 13.01 2.50
N SER A 130 -4.86 12.49 1.32
CA SER A 130 -5.77 11.88 0.35
C SER A 130 -5.84 10.34 0.46
N GLU A 131 -5.56 9.78 1.64
CA GLU A 131 -5.60 8.33 1.90
C GLU A 131 -6.67 7.97 2.96
N LEU A 132 -7.41 6.88 2.69
CA LEU A 132 -8.26 6.21 3.66
C LEU A 132 -7.98 4.70 3.61
N SER A 133 -7.75 4.11 4.77
CA SER A 133 -7.62 2.66 4.92
C SER A 133 -8.93 1.93 4.61
N SER A 134 -8.83 0.64 4.28
CA SER A 134 -10.00 -0.20 4.02
C SER A 134 -10.92 -0.29 5.24
N GLU A 135 -10.36 -0.30 6.45
CA GLU A 135 -11.10 -0.32 7.71
C GLU A 135 -11.88 0.98 7.91
N GLN A 136 -11.27 2.13 7.60
CA GLN A 136 -11.96 3.42 7.65
C GLN A 136 -13.11 3.48 6.64
N ILE A 137 -12.90 2.99 5.42
CA ILE A 137 -13.95 2.90 4.40
C ILE A 137 -15.10 2.00 4.88
N GLN A 138 -14.81 0.82 5.40
CA GLN A 138 -15.83 -0.09 5.91
C GLN A 138 -16.61 0.50 7.08
N GLU A 139 -15.95 1.22 7.98
CA GLU A 139 -16.60 1.90 9.09
C GLU A 139 -17.53 3.03 8.62
N ILE A 140 -17.13 3.79 7.58
CA ILE A 140 -17.99 4.82 6.96
C ILE A 140 -19.27 4.17 6.41
N VAL A 141 -19.13 3.06 5.67
CA VAL A 141 -20.27 2.32 5.11
C VAL A 141 -21.16 1.75 6.21
N ARG A 142 -20.57 1.08 7.21
CA ARG A 142 -21.29 0.45 8.33
C ARG A 142 -22.11 1.46 9.14
N ARG A 143 -21.53 2.63 9.45
CA ARG A 143 -22.24 3.69 10.21
C ARG A 143 -23.48 4.19 9.50
N ARG A 144 -23.50 4.20 8.17
CA ARG A 144 -24.70 4.57 7.40
C ARG A 144 -25.77 3.50 7.48
N VAL A 145 -25.39 2.23 7.29
CA VAL A 145 -26.30 1.09 7.41
C VAL A 145 -26.98 1.07 8.79
N SER A 146 -26.23 1.32 9.87
CA SER A 146 -26.81 1.43 11.22
C SER A 146 -27.74 2.63 11.42
N ARG A 147 -27.54 3.76 10.72
CA ARG A 147 -28.46 4.91 10.77
C ARG A 147 -29.77 4.65 10.00
N VAL A 148 -29.74 3.79 8.99
CA VAL A 148 -30.95 3.40 8.23
C VAL A 148 -31.87 2.48 9.03
N TYR A 149 -31.32 1.63 9.92
CA TYR A 149 -32.11 0.72 10.76
C TYR A 149 -32.56 1.31 12.11
N LEU A 150 -32.23 2.57 12.40
CA LEU A 150 -32.54 3.25 13.67
C LEU A 150 -33.51 4.44 13.49
N THR A 151 -34.39 4.42 12.49
CA THR A 151 -35.56 5.31 12.48
C THR A 151 -36.73 4.61 13.19
N PRO A 152 -36.97 4.84 14.50
CA PRO A 152 -38.31 4.64 15.02
C PRO A 152 -39.20 5.68 14.34
N SER A 153 -40.22 5.20 13.63
CA SER A 153 -41.35 6.02 13.19
C SER A 153 -41.87 6.87 14.35
N ILE A 154 -41.56 8.16 14.32
CA ILE A 154 -42.31 9.16 15.08
C ILE A 154 -42.97 10.08 14.05
N MET A 155 -44.10 9.60 13.51
CA MET A 155 -45.19 10.51 13.19
C MET A 155 -45.75 11.00 14.53
N HIS A 156 -45.62 12.29 14.81
CA HIS A 156 -46.75 13.14 15.12
C HIS A 156 -46.31 14.61 15.27
N HIS A 157 -47.01 15.48 14.56
CA HIS A 157 -47.27 16.91 14.76
C HIS A 157 -46.22 17.77 15.50
N LEU A 158 -45.80 18.86 14.85
CA LEU A 158 -46.30 20.20 15.19
C LEU A 158 -46.04 21.18 14.04
N SER A 159 -47.06 21.98 13.73
CA SER A 159 -47.02 23.12 12.84
C SER A 159 -46.39 24.33 13.52
N ASN A 160 -45.98 25.30 12.68
CA ASN A 160 -45.64 26.69 13.00
C ASN A 160 -44.40 26.93 13.89
N VAL A 161 -43.38 27.55 13.31
CA VAL A 161 -43.13 28.99 13.47
C VAL A 161 -42.19 29.46 12.36
N ALA A 162 -42.53 30.63 11.82
CA ALA A 162 -41.86 31.32 10.74
C ALA A 162 -40.50 31.92 11.15
N GLY A 163 -39.63 32.08 10.14
CA GLY A 163 -38.67 33.18 10.09
C GLY A 163 -37.22 32.81 10.38
N SER A 164 -36.42 32.60 9.33
CA SER A 164 -35.22 33.42 9.03
C SER A 164 -34.35 32.76 7.96
N SER A 165 -34.25 33.43 6.80
CA SER A 165 -33.02 33.71 6.06
C SER A 165 -31.96 32.59 5.92
N TRP A 166 -32.03 31.85 4.83
CA TRP A 166 -30.86 31.12 4.28
C TRP A 166 -30.27 31.93 3.12
N PRO A 167 -28.98 32.31 3.14
CA PRO A 167 -28.34 32.80 1.93
C PRO A 167 -27.93 31.60 1.06
N LEU A 168 -28.53 31.57 -0.13
CA LEU A 168 -28.10 30.82 -1.30
C LEU A 168 -26.62 31.12 -1.59
N ILE A 169 -25.78 30.09 -1.65
CA ILE A 169 -24.49 30.16 -2.35
C ILE A 169 -24.53 29.14 -3.49
N PRO A 170 -24.12 29.52 -4.72
CA PRO A 170 -24.58 28.89 -5.94
C PRO A 170 -23.85 27.58 -6.25
N VAL A 171 -24.63 26.57 -6.61
CA VAL A 171 -24.20 25.42 -7.41
C VAL A 171 -23.85 25.93 -8.82
N VAL A 172 -22.59 26.30 -9.03
CA VAL A 172 -22.02 26.50 -10.36
C VAL A 172 -20.63 25.88 -10.35
N VAL A 173 -20.31 25.14 -11.42
CA VAL A 173 -19.08 24.37 -11.67
C VAL A 173 -19.12 22.91 -11.17
N VAL A 174 -20.14 22.17 -11.59
CA VAL A 174 -20.00 20.74 -11.95
C VAL A 174 -20.71 20.53 -13.28
N CYS A 175 -20.01 20.81 -14.40
CA CYS A 175 -20.46 20.38 -15.74
C CYS A 175 -19.42 20.48 -16.88
N THR A 176 -18.12 20.54 -16.59
CA THR A 176 -17.10 20.41 -17.65
C THR A 176 -16.00 19.49 -17.19
N LEU A 177 -16.19 18.19 -17.43
CA LEU A 177 -15.20 17.19 -17.87
C LEU A 177 -15.94 15.86 -17.99
N LEU A 178 -16.59 15.72 -19.15
CA LEU A 178 -16.80 14.44 -19.83
C LEU A 178 -15.43 13.89 -20.25
#